data_AF-A0ABD1EMP7-F1
#
_entry.id   AF-A0ABD1EMP7-F1
#
_cell.length_a   1.000
_cell.length_b   1.000
_cell.length_c   1.000
_cell.angle_alpha   90.00
_cell.angle_beta   90.00
_cell.angle_gamma   90.00
#
_symmetry.space_group_name_H-M   'P 1'
#
loop_
_entity.id
_entity.type
_entity.pdbx_description
1 polymer ?
#
loop_
_entity_poly.entity_id
_entity_poly.type
_entity_poly.pdbx_seq_one_letter_code
_entity_poly.pdbx_strand_id
1 'polypeptide(L)'
;MYRVLHLTDNINWINGEPPIAAPICGFTGEKCITHTVEITGGVAGGVILIMLIISLVLYRNWRYEQELDSLLWKIDFKDIEINEEPNSNSVGNKMPRTNQPFIRTSQVSLSSNPDADFRYSTIFTQIGIYKGRVLSIKKVHKKSIDITREMKKELKMMRDLRHDNLNAFIGACTDPPNICIVTEYCTRGSLKDILENEDVKLDNMFIASLVGDILRGMIFLHDSPIRFHGALYTGNCLVDSRWVVKLSDFGLREFKKGSEDCSLNDPAKIRDKCYKLLYKAPELLRQRDSCLTKDQPAGTQKGDIYSFGIILFELHGRHGPFGDIPFSPTEILNKVIHCSNTATPFRPPMDKLENSFDFVKDCLKECWMECPEDRPDFKSIRTKLRPLRKGMKPNIFDNMMAMMEKYANNLEVLVDERTDQLQEEKKKTEALLYEMLPKPVADQLKRGNKVEAEGFDCVTIYFSDIVGFTAMSAESTPLQVVNFLNDLYTCFDSIIENYDVYKVETIGDAYMVVSGLPIKNDHQHAAEIATMSLHLLSEVKNFTIKHRPGQRLMLRIGIHSGPVCAGVVGLKMPRYCLFGDTVNTASRMESTGQRRTNGTSRKKLLTISFSFKNSL
;
A
#
# COMPACT_ATOMS: atom_id res chain seq x y z
N MET A 1 48.94 -30.61 127.87
CA MET A 1 50.19 -30.53 127.09
C MET A 1 49.81 -30.37 125.62
N TYR A 2 49.47 -29.15 125.20
CA TYR A 2 49.08 -28.84 123.81
C TYR A 2 50.25 -28.16 123.12
N ARG A 3 50.84 -28.82 122.12
CA ARG A 3 51.71 -28.15 121.14
C ARG A 3 50.83 -27.80 119.94
N VAL A 4 50.39 -26.55 119.90
CA VAL A 4 49.77 -25.94 118.71
C VAL A 4 50.89 -25.78 117.68
N LEU A 5 50.86 -26.60 116.63
CA LEU A 5 51.72 -26.46 115.45
C LEU A 5 51.20 -25.28 114.64
N HIS A 6 51.83 -24.12 114.81
CA HIS A 6 51.73 -23.03 113.84
C HIS A 6 52.47 -23.46 112.56
N LEU A 7 51.74 -23.98 111.58
CA LEU A 7 52.21 -23.99 110.19
C LEU A 7 52.08 -22.57 109.64
N THR A 8 53.14 -21.78 109.78
CA THR A 8 53.31 -20.51 109.07
C THR A 8 54.43 -20.65 108.05
N ASP A 9 54.28 -21.58 107.12
CA ASP A 9 55.09 -21.62 105.91
C ASP A 9 54.18 -21.52 104.69
N ASN A 10 54.38 -20.43 103.94
CA ASN A 10 53.64 -20.10 102.72
C ASN A 10 53.84 -21.22 101.68
N ILE A 11 52.77 -21.91 101.32
CA ILE A 11 52.76 -22.86 100.21
C ILE A 11 52.91 -22.04 98.92
N ASN A 12 54.05 -22.18 98.25
CA ASN A 12 54.30 -21.54 96.97
C ASN A 12 53.51 -22.25 95.87
N TRP A 13 52.32 -21.73 95.57
CA TRP A 13 51.55 -22.13 94.39
C TRP A 13 52.25 -21.61 93.14
N ILE A 14 52.33 -22.43 92.09
CA ILE A 14 53.07 -22.14 90.84
C ILE A 14 52.64 -20.80 90.19
N ASN A 15 51.41 -20.34 90.44
CA ASN A 15 50.89 -19.05 89.95
C ASN A 15 50.51 -18.07 91.08
N GLY A 16 50.99 -18.26 92.31
CA GLY A 16 50.76 -17.34 93.43
C GLY A 16 49.38 -17.42 94.10
N GLU A 17 48.43 -18.19 93.56
CA GLU A 17 47.09 -18.39 94.13
C GLU A 17 46.71 -19.88 94.20
N PRO A 18 45.87 -20.28 95.17
CA PRO A 18 45.33 -21.64 95.22
C PRO A 18 44.49 -21.94 93.98
N PRO A 19 44.60 -23.14 93.38
CA PRO A 19 43.90 -23.48 92.15
C PRO A 19 42.37 -23.43 92.34
N ILE A 20 41.69 -22.91 91.32
CA ILE A 20 40.23 -22.81 91.26
C ILE A 20 39.58 -24.21 91.42
N ALA A 21 38.58 -24.33 92.29
CA ALA A 21 37.94 -25.60 92.65
C ALA A 21 37.20 -26.31 91.49
N ALA A 22 36.90 -25.60 90.40
CA ALA A 22 36.36 -26.16 89.17
C ALA A 22 36.81 -25.34 87.95
N PRO A 23 37.05 -25.97 86.79
CA PRO A 23 37.38 -25.25 85.56
C PRO A 23 36.20 -24.36 85.11
N ILE A 24 36.53 -23.25 84.45
CA ILE A 24 35.59 -22.17 84.07
C ILE A 24 34.43 -22.71 83.19
N CYS A 25 34.64 -23.78 82.42
CA CYS A 25 33.62 -24.41 81.57
C CYS A 25 32.88 -25.61 82.21
N GLY A 26 33.11 -25.91 83.50
CA GLY A 26 32.65 -27.16 84.13
C GLY A 26 33.52 -28.36 83.76
N PHE A 27 33.48 -29.44 84.55
CA PHE A 27 34.34 -30.62 84.33
C PHE A 27 34.05 -31.37 83.04
N THR A 28 32.85 -31.19 82.48
CA THR A 28 32.34 -31.84 81.27
C THR A 28 32.05 -30.85 80.13
N GLY A 29 32.40 -29.57 80.27
CA GLY A 29 32.12 -28.52 79.29
C GLY A 29 30.68 -27.98 79.31
N GLU A 30 29.86 -28.40 80.27
CA GLU A 30 28.44 -28.06 80.40
C GLU A 30 28.12 -26.56 80.59
N LYS A 31 29.09 -25.75 81.02
CA LYS A 31 28.91 -24.29 81.23
C LYS A 31 29.40 -23.43 80.05
N CYS A 32 29.91 -24.05 78.98
CA CYS A 32 30.30 -23.31 77.77
C CYS A 32 29.09 -23.10 76.84
N ILE A 33 28.69 -21.84 76.63
CA ILE A 33 27.69 -21.46 75.64
C ILE A 33 28.33 -21.57 74.25
N THR A 34 27.89 -22.53 73.44
CA THR A 34 28.36 -22.72 72.06
C THR A 34 27.38 -22.11 71.07
N HIS A 35 27.71 -20.95 70.48
CA HIS A 35 26.92 -20.30 69.41
C HIS A 35 26.99 -21.03 68.05
N THR A 36 27.53 -22.26 68.03
CA THR A 36 27.82 -23.01 66.81
C THR A 36 26.56 -23.21 65.95
N VAL A 37 25.40 -23.47 66.57
CA VAL A 37 24.13 -23.68 65.84
C VAL A 37 23.60 -22.39 65.21
N GLU A 38 23.68 -21.26 65.91
CA GLU A 38 23.25 -19.95 65.40
C GLU A 38 24.14 -19.47 64.26
N ILE A 39 25.47 -19.61 64.41
CA ILE A 39 26.45 -19.25 63.38
C ILE A 39 26.28 -20.15 62.16
N THR A 40 26.17 -21.48 62.37
CA THR A 40 26.01 -22.44 61.25
C THR A 40 24.67 -22.22 60.55
N GLY A 41 23.59 -21.92 61.29
CA GLY A 41 22.29 -21.55 60.73
C GLY A 41 22.33 -20.25 59.90
N GLY A 42 23.02 -19.22 60.40
CA GLY A 42 23.22 -17.97 59.67
C GLY A 42 24.02 -18.14 58.38
N VAL A 43 25.10 -18.94 58.42
CA VAL A 43 25.92 -19.25 57.23
C VAL A 43 25.12 -20.08 56.22
N ALA A 44 24.40 -21.11 56.67
CA ALA A 44 23.57 -21.93 55.79
C ALA A 44 22.45 -21.10 55.12
N GLY A 45 21.78 -20.22 55.88
CA GLY A 45 20.77 -19.30 55.34
C GLY A 45 21.37 -18.31 54.32
N GLY A 46 22.56 -17.78 54.60
CA GLY A 46 23.29 -16.91 53.67
C GLY A 46 23.64 -17.60 52.34
N VAL A 47 24.12 -18.86 52.41
CA VAL A 47 24.45 -19.65 51.21
C VAL A 47 23.19 -19.94 50.39
N ILE A 48 22.07 -20.31 51.03
CA ILE A 48 20.80 -20.55 50.34
C ILE A 48 20.32 -19.27 49.64
N LEU A 49 20.39 -18.11 50.30
CA LEU A 49 20.00 -16.84 49.71
C LEU A 49 20.86 -16.51 48.47
N ILE A 50 22.18 -16.70 48.56
CA ILE A 50 23.10 -16.49 47.44
C ILE A 50 22.77 -17.44 46.28
N MET A 51 22.53 -18.72 46.56
CA MET A 51 22.15 -19.70 45.54
C MET A 51 20.81 -19.35 44.87
N LEU A 52 19.84 -18.83 45.63
CA LEU A 52 18.56 -18.35 45.11
C LEU A 52 18.74 -17.14 44.19
N ILE A 53 19.60 -16.18 44.57
CA ILE A 53 19.94 -15.01 43.75
C ILE A 53 20.63 -15.46 42.45
N ILE A 54 21.61 -16.37 42.53
CA ILE A 54 22.31 -16.92 41.36
C ILE A 54 21.31 -17.64 40.44
N SER A 55 20.43 -18.48 40.99
CA SER A 55 19.40 -19.18 40.23
C SER A 55 18.45 -18.20 39.52
N LEU A 56 18.00 -17.14 40.20
CA LEU A 56 17.17 -16.09 39.60
C LEU A 56 17.89 -15.33 38.48
N VAL A 57 19.17 -15.01 38.65
CA VAL A 57 19.99 -14.35 37.62
C VAL A 57 20.17 -15.27 36.41
N LEU A 58 20.47 -16.55 36.63
CA LEU A 58 20.59 -17.56 35.57
C LEU A 58 19.26 -17.75 34.84
N TYR A 59 18.14 -17.86 35.57
CA TYR A 59 16.81 -17.98 34.98
C TYR A 59 16.45 -16.74 34.15
N ARG A 60 16.72 -15.53 34.66
CA ARG A 60 16.48 -14.28 33.93
C ARG A 60 17.34 -14.19 32.68
N ASN A 61 18.62 -14.57 32.76
CA ASN A 61 19.52 -14.57 31.61
C ASN A 61 19.08 -15.61 30.58
N TRP A 62 18.69 -16.81 31.01
CA TRP A 62 18.16 -17.85 30.14
C TRP A 62 16.86 -17.43 29.43
N ARG A 63 15.91 -16.82 30.15
CA ARG A 63 14.69 -16.25 29.54
C ARG A 63 15.01 -15.17 28.52
N TYR A 64 15.97 -14.29 28.81
CA TYR A 64 16.39 -13.24 27.89
C TYR A 64 17.03 -13.80 26.61
N GLU A 65 17.85 -14.84 26.71
CA GLU A 65 18.41 -15.55 25.56
C GLU A 65 17.32 -16.25 24.72
N GLN A 66 16.33 -16.89 25.35
CA GLN A 66 15.17 -17.44 24.63
C GLN A 66 14.40 -16.39 23.83
N GLU A 67 14.20 -15.19 24.38
CA GLU A 67 13.54 -14.11 23.66
C GLU A 67 14.38 -13.59 22.49
N LEU A 68 15.71 -13.56 22.60
CA LEU A 68 16.60 -13.21 21.48
C LEU A 68 16.54 -14.25 20.36
N ASP A 69 16.41 -15.53 20.71
CA ASP A 69 16.30 -16.64 19.76
C ASP A 69 14.91 -16.81 19.15
N SER A 70 13.88 -16.18 19.74
CA SER A 70 12.53 -16.17 19.16
C SER A 70 12.43 -15.49 17.79
N LEU A 71 13.48 -14.77 17.35
CA LEU A 71 13.61 -14.12 16.03
C LEU A 71 12.36 -13.36 15.57
N LEU A 72 11.54 -12.85 16.49
CA LEU A 72 10.27 -12.19 16.21
C LEU A 72 10.40 -10.93 15.30
N TRP A 73 11.62 -10.47 15.02
CA TRP A 73 11.94 -9.35 14.13
C TRP A 73 12.27 -9.82 12.71
N LYS A 74 12.55 -11.11 12.51
CA LYS A 74 12.84 -11.70 11.20
C LYS A 74 11.52 -11.79 10.43
N ILE A 75 11.55 -11.26 9.21
CA ILE A 75 10.46 -11.39 8.25
C ILE A 75 10.99 -12.23 7.09
N ASP A 76 10.19 -13.20 6.66
CA ASP A 76 10.50 -13.95 5.45
C ASP A 76 10.09 -13.11 4.24
N PHE A 77 11.03 -12.91 3.30
CA PHE A 77 10.79 -12.04 2.15
C PHE A 77 9.61 -12.51 1.27
N LYS A 78 9.29 -13.81 1.29
CA LYS A 78 8.16 -14.40 0.57
C LYS A 78 6.79 -13.92 1.07
N ASP A 79 6.71 -13.51 2.33
CA ASP A 79 5.47 -13.01 2.94
C ASP A 79 5.20 -11.54 2.56
N ILE A 80 6.16 -10.89 1.91
CA ILE A 80 6.05 -9.51 1.48
C ILE A 80 5.58 -9.51 0.03
N GLU A 81 4.37 -9.03 -0.19
CA GLU A 81 3.84 -8.84 -1.54
C GLU A 81 4.44 -7.55 -2.11
N ILE A 82 5.37 -7.71 -3.06
CA ILE A 82 5.99 -6.60 -3.80
C ILE A 82 5.47 -6.64 -5.24
N ASN A 83 4.77 -5.58 -5.64
CA ASN A 83 4.38 -5.40 -7.04
C ASN A 83 5.61 -4.89 -7.82
N GLU A 84 6.53 -5.78 -8.21
CA GLU A 84 7.64 -5.43 -9.11
C GLU A 84 7.13 -5.34 -10.56
N GLU A 85 7.39 -4.23 -11.25
CA GLU A 85 7.30 -4.19 -12.71
C GLU A 85 8.33 -5.16 -13.31
N PRO A 86 7.97 -5.96 -14.33
CA PRO A 86 8.93 -6.86 -14.96
C PRO A 86 9.98 -6.07 -15.73
N ASN A 87 11.25 -6.19 -15.30
CA ASN A 87 12.42 -5.67 -16.00
C ASN A 87 12.48 -6.14 -17.46
N SER A 88 12.57 -5.18 -18.37
CA SER A 88 12.70 -5.35 -19.80
C SER A 88 14.09 -5.87 -20.20
N ASN A 89 14.14 -7.09 -20.75
CA ASN A 89 15.25 -7.58 -21.56
C ASN A 89 14.70 -8.45 -22.71
N SER A 90 14.17 -7.80 -23.75
CA SER A 90 14.08 -8.37 -25.09
C SER A 90 13.91 -7.25 -26.13
N VAL A 91 14.85 -7.19 -27.05
CA VAL A 91 14.96 -6.26 -28.18
C VAL A 91 13.78 -6.44 -29.15
N GLY A 92 13.11 -5.35 -29.53
CA GLY A 92 12.14 -5.36 -30.65
C GLY A 92 11.14 -4.19 -30.69
N ASN A 93 11.52 -3.11 -31.39
CA ASN A 93 10.69 -2.20 -32.20
C ASN A 93 9.27 -1.74 -31.74
N LYS A 94 9.15 -0.40 -31.57
CA LYS A 94 8.02 0.53 -31.88
C LYS A 94 7.39 1.31 -30.71
N MET A 95 7.40 2.64 -30.88
CA MET A 95 6.56 3.74 -30.34
C MET A 95 6.48 3.97 -28.82
N PRO A 96 6.42 5.25 -28.37
CA PRO A 96 6.42 5.57 -26.95
C PRO A 96 5.03 5.31 -26.38
N ARG A 97 4.87 4.20 -25.66
CA ARG A 97 3.73 3.94 -24.78
C ARG A 97 4.20 4.15 -23.34
N THR A 98 3.68 5.20 -22.71
CA THR A 98 3.73 5.45 -21.28
C THR A 98 2.96 4.37 -20.53
N ASN A 99 3.65 3.36 -20.02
CA ASN A 99 3.14 2.39 -19.06
C ASN A 99 3.93 2.59 -17.75
N GLN A 100 3.23 3.04 -16.71
CA GLN A 100 3.64 2.99 -15.29
C GLN A 100 2.67 2.06 -14.55
N PRO A 101 3.05 1.48 -13.39
CA PRO A 101 2.33 0.35 -12.82
C PRO A 101 1.09 0.81 -12.06
N PHE A 102 -0.05 0.24 -12.45
CA PHE A 102 -1.31 0.37 -11.71
C PHE A 102 -1.28 -0.51 -10.45
N ILE A 103 -1.13 0.11 -9.27
CA ILE A 103 -1.66 -0.45 -8.03
C ILE A 103 -3.08 0.08 -7.89
N ARG A 104 -4.07 -0.82 -7.95
CA ARG A 104 -5.49 -0.52 -7.67
C ARG A 104 -5.66 -0.24 -6.18
N THR A 105 -5.39 0.99 -5.76
CA THR A 105 -6.27 1.67 -4.81
C THR A 105 -7.33 2.38 -5.64
N SER A 106 -8.61 2.05 -5.40
CA SER A 106 -9.83 2.61 -6.00
C SER A 106 -9.62 3.75 -7.00
N GLN A 107 -9.75 3.42 -8.29
CA GLN A 107 -9.80 4.36 -9.40
C GLN A 107 -10.97 5.34 -9.22
N VAL A 108 -10.69 6.55 -8.72
CA VAL A 108 -11.54 7.73 -8.91
C VAL A 108 -10.88 8.59 -9.98
N SER A 109 -11.25 8.33 -11.24
CA SER A 109 -10.94 9.23 -12.35
C SER A 109 -12.01 10.32 -12.39
N LEU A 110 -11.74 11.35 -11.59
CA LEU A 110 -12.14 12.74 -11.76
C LEU A 110 -11.94 13.21 -13.20
N SER A 111 -12.98 13.76 -13.81
CA SER A 111 -12.86 14.79 -14.84
C SER A 111 -13.95 15.84 -14.64
N SER A 112 -13.61 16.95 -13.98
CA SER A 112 -14.05 18.34 -14.26
C SER A 112 -13.78 19.24 -13.05
N ASN A 113 -12.59 19.84 -12.98
CA ASN A 113 -12.27 21.21 -12.46
C ASN A 113 -10.79 21.32 -11.99
N PRO A 114 -10.19 22.53 -12.04
CA PRO A 114 -8.78 22.74 -12.39
C PRO A 114 -7.76 22.69 -11.22
N ASP A 115 -8.07 22.06 -10.09
CA ASP A 115 -7.13 21.90 -8.96
C ASP A 115 -6.39 20.54 -9.01
N ALA A 116 -5.89 20.18 -10.18
CA ALA A 116 -5.50 18.82 -10.54
C ALA A 116 -4.07 18.38 -10.12
N ASP A 117 -3.31 19.14 -9.33
CA ASP A 117 -1.86 18.86 -9.16
C ASP A 117 -1.43 18.10 -7.89
N PHE A 118 -2.30 17.85 -6.90
CA PHE A 118 -1.89 17.08 -5.71
C PHE A 118 -2.05 15.55 -5.85
N ARG A 119 -2.23 15.03 -7.08
CA ARG A 119 -2.57 13.63 -7.36
C ARG A 119 -1.43 12.78 -7.94
N TYR A 120 -0.29 12.87 -7.28
CA TYR A 120 0.66 11.77 -7.25
C TYR A 120 1.04 11.54 -5.78
N SER A 121 0.59 10.45 -5.16
CA SER A 121 1.41 9.88 -4.09
C SER A 121 2.63 9.28 -4.79
N THR A 122 3.58 10.15 -5.18
CA THR A 122 4.83 9.73 -5.79
C THR A 122 5.44 8.69 -4.86
N ILE A 123 5.56 7.45 -5.35
CA ILE A 123 6.13 6.37 -4.55
C ILE A 123 7.60 6.71 -4.36
N PHE A 124 7.95 7.28 -3.21
CA PHE A 124 9.30 7.78 -2.91
C PHE A 124 10.32 6.67 -2.65
N THR A 125 9.87 5.47 -2.27
CA THR A 125 10.71 4.33 -1.90
C THR A 125 10.06 3.02 -2.32
N GLN A 126 10.81 1.91 -2.31
CA GLN A 126 10.21 0.59 -2.56
C GLN A 126 9.22 0.24 -1.44
N ILE A 127 8.02 -0.15 -1.83
CA ILE A 127 6.90 -0.49 -0.93
C ILE A 127 6.60 -1.98 -1.05
N GLY A 128 6.15 -2.60 0.03
CA GLY A 128 5.46 -3.90 -0.03
C GLY A 128 4.36 -4.02 1.01
N ILE A 129 3.47 -4.98 0.80
CA ILE A 129 2.36 -5.27 1.69
C ILE A 129 2.74 -6.48 2.55
N TYR A 130 2.65 -6.33 3.88
CA TYR A 130 2.89 -7.41 4.84
C TYR A 130 1.77 -7.41 5.88
N LYS A 131 1.08 -8.55 6.03
CA LYS A 131 -0.07 -8.70 6.94
C LYS A 131 -1.13 -7.61 6.74
N GLY A 132 -1.40 -7.24 5.48
CA GLY A 132 -2.37 -6.21 5.12
C GLY A 132 -1.95 -4.77 5.41
N ARG A 133 -0.68 -4.51 5.79
CA ARG A 133 -0.14 -3.16 6.02
C ARG A 133 0.89 -2.81 4.96
N VAL A 134 0.85 -1.55 4.52
CA VAL A 134 1.81 -0.99 3.57
C VAL A 134 3.08 -0.60 4.32
N LEU A 135 4.22 -1.16 3.92
CA LEU A 135 5.52 -0.98 4.56
C LEU A 135 6.58 -0.50 3.57
N SER A 136 7.56 0.24 4.05
CA SER A 136 8.73 0.66 3.28
C SER A 136 9.82 -0.41 3.37
N ILE A 137 10.42 -0.73 2.23
CA ILE A 137 11.45 -1.77 2.09
C ILE A 137 12.73 -1.11 1.62
N LYS A 138 13.79 -1.23 2.44
CA LYS A 138 15.12 -0.73 2.12
C LYS A 138 16.08 -1.90 1.93
N LYS A 139 16.46 -2.18 0.69
CA LYS A 139 17.43 -3.24 0.34
C LYS A 139 18.83 -2.89 0.85
N VAL A 140 19.49 -3.85 1.50
CA VAL A 140 20.88 -3.74 1.98
C VAL A 140 21.74 -4.67 1.14
N HIS A 141 22.68 -4.09 0.38
CA HIS A 141 23.47 -4.82 -0.60
C HIS A 141 24.63 -5.55 0.10
N LYS A 142 24.42 -6.82 0.41
CA LYS A 142 25.39 -7.72 1.05
C LYS A 142 25.29 -9.12 0.46
N LYS A 143 26.43 -9.82 0.39
CA LYS A 143 26.50 -11.21 -0.11
C LYS A 143 25.92 -12.20 0.89
N SER A 144 26.25 -12.02 2.17
CA SER A 144 25.69 -12.77 3.29
C SER A 144 25.72 -11.91 4.56
N ILE A 145 24.86 -12.25 5.53
CA ILE A 145 24.90 -11.68 6.88
C ILE A 145 24.96 -12.82 7.87
N ASP A 146 25.99 -12.80 8.72
CA ASP A 146 26.07 -13.65 9.89
C ASP A 146 25.34 -12.97 11.05
N ILE A 147 24.33 -13.64 11.58
CA ILE A 147 23.49 -13.12 12.67
C ILE A 147 24.27 -13.25 13.99
N THR A 148 25.03 -12.21 14.35
CA THR A 148 25.75 -12.16 15.63
C THR A 148 24.83 -11.83 16.80
N ARG A 149 25.25 -12.17 18.03
CA ARG A 149 24.50 -11.85 19.26
C ARG A 149 24.29 -10.35 19.44
N GLU A 150 25.27 -9.53 19.05
CA GLU A 150 25.19 -8.07 19.12
C GLU A 150 24.14 -7.52 18.14
N MET A 151 24.09 -8.08 16.92
CA MET A 151 23.08 -7.73 15.92
C MET A 151 21.67 -8.11 16.39
N LYS A 152 21.47 -9.30 16.98
CA LYS A 152 20.17 -9.69 17.57
C LYS A 152 19.72 -8.72 18.67
N LYS A 153 20.64 -8.29 19.54
CA LYS A 153 20.36 -7.31 20.60
C LYS A 153 19.94 -5.95 20.01
N GLU A 154 20.64 -5.47 18.99
CA GLU A 154 20.31 -4.21 18.31
C GLU A 154 18.94 -4.29 17.62
N LEU A 155 18.65 -5.37 16.89
CA LEU A 155 17.38 -5.58 16.19
C LEU A 155 16.18 -5.70 17.14
N LYS A 156 16.34 -6.42 18.26
CA LYS A 156 15.33 -6.49 19.32
C LYS A 156 15.04 -5.11 19.90
N MET A 157 16.10 -4.37 20.26
CA MET A 157 15.99 -3.02 20.79
C MET A 157 15.27 -2.07 19.84
N MET A 158 15.59 -2.12 18.54
CA MET A 158 14.92 -1.31 17.51
C MET A 158 13.42 -1.62 17.40
N ARG A 159 13.02 -2.90 17.55
CA ARG A 159 11.61 -3.30 17.49
C ARG A 159 10.81 -2.86 18.72
N ASP A 160 11.44 -2.90 19.88
CA ASP A 160 10.80 -2.54 21.15
C ASP A 160 10.71 -1.01 21.33
N LEU A 161 11.50 -0.24 20.58
CA LEU A 161 11.47 1.23 20.60
C LEU A 161 10.22 1.77 19.88
N ARG A 162 9.33 2.42 20.63
CA ARG A 162 8.11 3.04 20.09
C ARG A 162 7.93 4.46 20.59
N HIS A 163 7.68 5.39 19.67
CA HIS A 163 7.41 6.78 19.94
C HIS A 163 6.73 7.42 18.70
N ASP A 164 5.83 8.39 18.90
CA ASP A 164 5.04 8.99 17.82
C ASP A 164 5.91 9.64 16.72
N ASN A 165 7.03 10.25 17.13
CA ASN A 165 7.99 10.92 16.23
C ASN A 165 9.19 10.05 15.81
N LEU A 166 9.13 8.72 16.03
CA LEU A 166 10.11 7.78 15.48
C LEU A 166 9.42 6.84 14.50
N ASN A 167 10.06 6.57 13.37
CA ASN A 167 9.55 5.61 12.41
C ASN A 167 9.69 4.19 12.97
N ALA A 168 8.59 3.44 13.03
CA ALA A 168 8.56 2.14 13.65
C ALA A 168 9.31 1.10 12.82
N PHE A 169 10.28 0.42 13.44
CA PHE A 169 10.93 -0.74 12.86
C PHE A 169 10.04 -1.97 12.99
N ILE A 170 9.67 -2.57 11.86
CA ILE A 170 8.78 -3.74 11.83
C ILE A 170 9.60 -5.02 11.83
N GLY A 171 10.65 -5.07 11.01
CA GLY A 171 11.53 -6.22 10.93
C GLY A 171 12.60 -6.11 9.86
N ALA A 172 13.33 -7.21 9.66
CA ALA A 172 14.37 -7.30 8.63
C ALA A 172 14.38 -8.69 7.99
N CYS A 173 14.67 -8.71 6.68
CA CYS A 173 14.94 -9.92 5.92
C CYS A 173 16.45 -10.16 5.91
N THR A 174 16.88 -11.38 6.24
CA THR A 174 18.30 -11.75 6.35
C THR A 174 18.76 -12.73 5.27
N ASP A 175 17.83 -13.29 4.49
CA ASP A 175 18.12 -14.35 3.54
C ASP A 175 18.62 -13.77 2.20
N PRO A 176 19.86 -14.09 1.75
CA PRO A 176 20.36 -13.65 0.44
C PRO A 176 19.53 -14.24 -0.72
N PRO A 177 19.34 -13.51 -1.84
CA PRO A 177 19.86 -12.17 -2.15
C PRO A 177 19.01 -11.01 -1.58
N ASN A 178 17.91 -11.31 -0.88
CA ASN A 178 16.89 -10.34 -0.50
C ASN A 178 17.06 -9.85 0.94
N ILE A 179 18.22 -9.28 1.23
CA ILE A 179 18.48 -8.65 2.52
C ILE A 179 17.86 -7.25 2.52
N CYS A 180 16.90 -7.00 3.40
CA CYS A 180 16.24 -5.70 3.49
C CYS A 180 15.78 -5.34 4.90
N ILE A 181 15.62 -4.04 5.13
CA ILE A 181 15.07 -3.45 6.35
C ILE A 181 13.63 -3.04 6.04
N VAL A 182 12.70 -3.40 6.92
CA VAL A 182 11.28 -3.13 6.77
C VAL A 182 10.80 -2.19 7.88
N THR A 183 10.31 -1.02 7.48
CA THR A 183 9.77 0.01 8.38
C THR A 183 8.36 0.41 7.97
N GLU A 184 7.65 1.12 8.83
CA GLU A 184 6.37 1.74 8.47
C GLU A 184 6.56 2.73 7.29
N TYR A 185 5.58 2.75 6.37
CA TYR A 185 5.60 3.64 5.21
C TYR A 185 4.94 4.97 5.54
N CYS A 186 5.69 6.06 5.31
CA CYS A 186 5.21 7.43 5.45
C CYS A 186 4.73 7.96 4.09
N THR A 187 3.43 8.24 3.97
CA THR A 187 2.77 8.52 2.67
C THR A 187 3.13 9.87 2.05
N ARG A 188 3.63 10.83 2.83
CA ARG A 188 4.02 12.16 2.35
C ARG A 188 5.51 12.28 1.99
N GLY A 189 6.25 11.18 2.06
CA GLY A 189 7.67 11.16 1.75
C GLY A 189 8.54 11.76 2.84
N SER A 190 9.70 12.28 2.45
CA SER A 190 10.63 12.95 3.35
C SER A 190 10.42 14.46 3.39
N LEU A 191 10.93 15.11 4.44
CA LEU A 191 10.90 16.55 4.56
C LEU A 191 11.66 17.24 3.43
N LYS A 192 12.69 16.59 2.88
CA LYS A 192 13.39 17.06 1.68
C LYS A 192 12.43 17.18 0.48
N ASP A 193 11.65 16.14 0.23
CA ASP A 193 10.69 16.10 -0.89
C ASP A 193 9.61 17.19 -0.74
N ILE A 194 9.21 17.48 0.50
CA ILE A 194 8.23 18.54 0.82
C ILE A 194 8.84 19.93 0.63
N LEU A 195 10.12 20.11 0.95
CA LEU A 195 10.81 21.40 0.82
C LEU A 195 11.16 21.74 -0.63
N GLU A 196 11.44 20.72 -1.45
CA GLU A 196 11.66 20.89 -2.90
C GLU A 196 10.36 21.20 -3.66
N ASN A 197 9.19 20.96 -3.05
CA ASN A 197 7.90 21.27 -3.64
C ASN A 197 7.48 22.74 -3.34
N GLU A 198 7.47 23.57 -4.38
CA GLU A 198 7.09 24.98 -4.29
C GLU A 198 5.59 25.20 -4.01
N ASP A 199 4.72 24.25 -4.35
CA ASP A 199 3.27 24.35 -4.14
C ASP A 199 2.89 24.29 -2.66
N VAL A 200 3.74 23.68 -1.83
CA VAL A 200 3.50 23.55 -0.40
C VAL A 200 3.85 24.87 0.30
N LYS A 201 2.84 25.61 0.74
CA LYS A 201 3.02 26.80 1.57
C LYS A 201 3.23 26.40 3.04
N LEU A 202 4.48 26.54 3.51
CA LEU A 202 4.92 26.29 4.88
C LEU A 202 4.92 27.64 5.57
N ASP A 203 3.85 27.94 6.30
CA ASP A 203 3.82 29.11 7.16
C ASP A 203 4.65 28.85 8.43
N ASN A 204 4.95 29.93 9.18
CA ASN A 204 5.75 29.82 10.39
C ASN A 204 5.11 28.88 11.44
N MET A 205 3.78 28.74 11.42
CA MET A 205 3.05 27.84 12.32
C MET A 205 3.27 26.38 11.97
N PHE A 206 3.19 26.05 10.69
CA PHE A 206 3.45 24.72 10.19
C PHE A 206 4.91 24.33 10.41
N ILE A 207 5.86 25.23 10.13
CA ILE A 207 7.29 25.02 10.44
C ILE A 207 7.49 24.74 11.94
N ALA A 208 6.80 25.48 12.83
CA ALA A 208 6.88 25.26 14.28
C ALA A 208 6.42 23.85 14.69
N SER A 209 5.40 23.31 14.02
CA SER A 209 4.90 21.96 14.27
C SER A 209 5.93 20.89 13.89
N LEU A 210 6.51 20.99 12.68
CA LEU A 210 7.54 20.07 12.20
C LEU A 210 8.80 20.10 13.08
N VAL A 211 9.26 21.31 13.44
CA VAL A 211 10.39 21.49 14.35
C VAL A 211 10.08 20.90 15.73
N GLY A 212 8.86 21.10 16.22
CA GLY A 212 8.41 20.53 17.50
C GLY A 212 8.44 19.01 17.52
N ASP A 213 8.08 18.36 16.42
CA ASP A 213 8.11 16.91 16.25
C ASP A 213 9.53 16.35 16.19
N ILE A 214 10.41 16.98 15.40
CA ILE A 214 11.83 16.61 15.33
C ILE A 214 12.48 16.69 16.72
N LEU A 215 12.22 17.76 17.47
CA LEU A 215 12.75 17.93 18.82
C LEU A 215 12.25 16.84 19.78
N ARG A 216 10.95 16.50 19.73
CA ARG A 216 10.38 15.42 20.56
C ARG A 216 11.02 14.07 20.24
N GLY A 217 11.15 13.74 18.96
CA GLY A 217 11.81 12.52 18.50
C GLY A 217 13.28 12.43 18.93
N MET A 218 14.04 13.52 18.76
CA MET A 218 15.47 13.54 19.12
C MET A 218 15.73 13.50 20.62
N ILE A 219 14.91 14.18 21.44
CA ILE A 219 15.00 14.10 22.91
C ILE A 219 14.80 12.64 23.35
N PHE A 220 13.75 12.00 22.84
CA PHE A 220 13.47 10.60 23.16
C PHE A 220 14.60 9.68 22.70
N LEU A 221 15.12 9.86 21.49
CA LEU A 221 16.21 9.05 20.96
C LEU A 221 17.51 9.21 21.77
N HIS A 222 17.82 10.42 22.24
CA HIS A 222 19.01 10.68 23.07
C HIS A 222 18.92 10.09 24.47
N ASP A 223 17.70 10.07 25.04
CA ASP A 223 17.41 9.43 26.33
C ASP A 223 17.28 7.89 26.17
N SER A 224 17.08 7.38 24.95
CA SER A 224 17.00 5.95 24.65
C SER A 224 18.37 5.24 24.68
N PRO A 225 18.40 3.89 24.73
CA PRO A 225 19.65 3.13 24.68
C PRO A 225 20.46 3.29 23.38
N ILE A 226 19.85 3.79 22.29
CA ILE A 226 20.54 4.08 21.01
C ILE A 226 21.44 5.31 21.14
N ARG A 227 21.12 6.22 22.07
CA ARG A 227 21.86 7.44 22.46
C ARG A 227 21.96 8.55 21.41
N PHE A 228 22.02 8.25 20.12
CA PHE A 228 22.18 9.24 19.05
C PHE A 228 21.71 8.70 17.69
N HIS A 229 21.35 9.61 16.77
CA HIS A 229 20.91 9.27 15.43
C HIS A 229 22.09 9.02 14.48
N GLY A 230 23.05 9.94 14.43
CA GLY A 230 24.30 9.85 13.66
C GLY A 230 24.21 10.11 12.15
N ALA A 231 23.00 10.29 11.62
CA ALA A 231 22.74 10.58 10.21
C ALA A 231 21.44 11.39 10.05
N LEU A 232 21.27 12.41 10.88
CA LEU A 232 20.09 13.27 10.84
C LEU A 232 20.20 14.25 9.66
N TYR A 233 19.24 14.23 8.74
CA TYR A 233 19.09 15.21 7.65
C TYR A 233 17.64 15.20 7.16
N THR A 234 17.25 16.16 6.31
CA THR A 234 15.86 16.32 5.85
C THR A 234 15.28 15.09 5.16
N GLY A 235 16.08 14.29 4.47
CA GLY A 235 15.63 13.04 3.86
C GLY A 235 15.35 11.90 4.85
N ASN A 236 15.91 11.96 6.06
CA ASN A 236 15.64 10.99 7.13
C ASN A 236 14.50 11.42 8.07
N CYS A 237 13.95 12.62 7.87
CA CYS A 237 12.74 13.08 8.54
C CYS A 237 11.54 12.76 7.63
N LEU A 238 10.82 11.69 7.92
CA LEU A 238 9.67 11.27 7.12
C LEU A 238 8.37 11.91 7.64
N VAL A 239 7.38 12.06 6.78
CA VAL A 239 6.09 12.67 7.14
C VAL A 239 4.94 11.73 6.84
N ASP A 240 4.12 11.47 7.86
CA ASP A 240 2.96 10.58 7.73
C ASP A 240 1.74 11.29 7.14
N SER A 241 0.63 10.55 6.99
CA SER A 241 -0.62 11.09 6.44
C SER A 241 -1.22 12.24 7.26
N ARG A 242 -0.87 12.33 8.56
CA ARG A 242 -1.35 13.34 9.52
C ARG A 242 -0.40 14.51 9.68
N TRP A 243 0.61 14.64 8.81
CA TRP A 243 1.65 15.68 8.87
C TRP A 243 2.52 15.63 10.13
N VAL A 244 2.66 14.46 10.75
CA VAL A 244 3.57 14.26 11.88
C VAL A 244 4.93 13.82 11.35
N VAL A 245 6.00 14.44 11.86
CA VAL A 245 7.37 14.05 11.49
C VAL A 245 7.80 12.82 12.28
N LYS A 246 8.25 11.79 11.56
CA LYS A 246 8.83 10.55 12.08
C LYS A 246 10.29 10.44 11.64
N LEU A 247 11.21 10.41 12.61
CA LEU A 247 12.64 10.21 12.34
C LEU A 247 12.89 8.77 11.87
N SER A 248 13.69 8.60 10.83
CA SER A 248 13.97 7.31 10.21
C SER A 248 15.47 7.05 10.07
N ASP A 249 15.85 5.82 9.72
CA ASP A 249 17.24 5.45 9.42
C ASP A 249 18.25 5.59 10.59
N PHE A 250 17.76 5.71 11.82
CA PHE A 250 18.57 5.64 13.04
C PHE A 250 18.89 4.17 13.42
N GLY A 251 20.00 3.96 14.13
CA GLY A 251 20.44 2.63 14.58
C GLY A 251 20.83 1.66 13.44
N LEU A 252 20.75 0.36 13.73
CA LEU A 252 21.07 -0.75 12.82
C LEU A 252 22.50 -0.69 12.25
N ARG A 253 23.46 -0.32 13.08
CA ARG A 253 24.85 -0.08 12.67
C ARG A 253 25.53 -1.37 12.24
N GLU A 254 25.41 -2.43 13.04
CA GLU A 254 26.03 -3.71 12.73
C GLU A 254 25.32 -4.37 11.53
N PHE A 255 24.00 -4.20 11.41
CA PHE A 255 23.24 -4.67 10.25
C PHE A 255 23.66 -3.97 8.95
N LYS A 256 23.96 -2.66 9.00
CA LYS A 256 24.42 -1.87 7.84
C LYS A 256 25.93 -2.01 7.56
N LYS A 257 26.75 -2.41 8.53
CA LYS A 257 28.22 -2.49 8.45
C LYS A 257 28.71 -3.41 7.33
N GLY A 258 29.59 -2.91 6.45
CA GLY A 258 30.14 -3.72 5.35
C GLY A 258 29.15 -3.98 4.21
N SER A 259 28.08 -3.18 4.10
CA SER A 259 27.33 -3.12 2.85
C SER A 259 28.26 -2.68 1.72
N GLU A 260 28.26 -3.42 0.61
CA GLU A 260 28.96 -2.99 -0.60
C GLU A 260 28.21 -1.76 -1.13
N ASP A 261 28.72 -0.56 -0.84
CA ASP A 261 28.29 0.64 -1.55
C ASP A 261 28.71 0.45 -3.01
N CYS A 262 27.84 -0.08 -3.88
CA CYS A 262 28.08 -0.22 -5.32
C CYS A 262 28.23 1.15 -6.06
N SER A 263 28.58 2.21 -5.33
CA SER A 263 28.36 3.62 -5.68
C SER A 263 29.64 4.43 -5.83
N LEU A 264 30.82 3.81 -5.83
CA LEU A 264 32.09 4.53 -6.02
C LEU A 264 32.39 4.89 -7.48
N ASN A 265 31.66 4.32 -8.45
CA ASN A 265 31.92 4.54 -9.88
C ASN A 265 30.93 5.50 -10.56
N ASP A 266 29.84 5.92 -9.89
CA ASP A 266 28.80 6.77 -10.47
C ASP A 266 28.88 8.22 -9.92
N PRO A 267 29.16 9.23 -10.76
CA PRO A 267 29.31 10.61 -10.31
C PRO A 267 28.04 11.19 -9.66
N ALA A 268 26.84 10.75 -10.06
CA ALA A 268 25.58 11.25 -9.48
C ALA A 268 25.40 10.77 -8.03
N LYS A 269 25.79 9.52 -7.74
CA LYS A 269 25.72 8.93 -6.39
C LYS A 269 26.80 9.48 -5.45
N ILE A 270 27.98 9.81 -5.99
CA ILE A 270 29.02 10.52 -5.24
C ILE A 270 28.51 11.88 -4.79
N ARG A 271 27.86 12.63 -5.69
CA ARG A 271 27.25 13.93 -5.37
C ARG A 271 26.19 13.82 -4.27
N ASP A 272 25.29 12.83 -4.35
CA ASP A 272 24.28 12.57 -3.31
C ASP A 272 24.92 12.21 -1.94
N LYS A 273 25.99 11.41 -1.96
CA LYS A 273 26.76 11.09 -0.75
C LYS A 273 27.42 12.32 -0.14
N CYS A 274 28.02 13.18 -0.96
CA CYS A 274 28.58 14.47 -0.50
C CYS A 274 27.49 15.38 0.05
N TYR A 275 26.32 15.44 -0.59
CA TYR A 275 25.17 16.22 -0.10
C TYR A 275 24.73 15.77 1.29
N LYS A 276 24.61 14.46 1.53
CA LYS A 276 24.30 13.90 2.86
C LYS A 276 25.35 14.25 3.92
N LEU A 277 26.62 14.36 3.52
CA LEU A 277 27.71 14.74 4.44
C LEU A 277 27.68 16.21 4.85
N LEU A 278 26.97 17.09 4.13
CA LEU A 278 26.83 18.51 4.50
C LEU A 278 26.10 18.72 5.84
N TYR A 279 25.23 17.79 6.21
CA TYR A 279 24.52 17.83 7.49
C TYR A 279 25.38 17.31 8.65
N LYS A 280 26.53 16.69 8.36
CA LYS A 280 27.37 16.07 9.37
C LYS A 280 28.31 17.10 9.99
N ALA A 281 28.45 17.03 11.31
CA ALA A 281 29.26 17.96 12.06
C ALA A 281 30.75 17.92 11.68
N PRO A 282 31.45 19.08 11.68
CA PRO A 282 32.83 19.19 11.18
C PRO A 282 33.83 18.31 11.93
N GLU A 283 33.67 18.13 13.24
CA GLU A 283 34.54 17.27 14.06
C GLU A 283 34.47 15.80 13.62
N LEU A 284 33.28 15.33 13.23
CA LEU A 284 33.06 13.95 12.76
C LEU A 284 33.58 13.75 11.34
N LEU A 285 33.66 14.82 10.55
CA LEU A 285 34.22 14.79 9.21
C LEU A 285 35.76 14.75 9.28
N ARG A 286 36.39 15.57 10.13
CA ARG A 286 37.86 15.61 10.30
C ARG A 286 38.43 14.33 10.91
N GLN A 287 37.72 13.72 11.86
CA GLN A 287 38.12 12.43 12.43
C GLN A 287 38.19 11.32 11.38
N ARG A 288 37.44 11.44 10.29
CA ARG A 288 37.44 10.48 9.19
C ARG A 288 38.71 10.52 8.35
N ASP A 289 39.45 11.63 8.30
CA ASP A 289 40.74 11.69 7.58
C ASP A 289 41.88 11.00 8.35
N SER A 290 41.71 10.74 9.66
CA SER A 290 42.70 10.07 10.52
C SER A 290 42.64 8.53 10.45
N CYS A 291 42.22 7.98 9.31
CA CYS A 291 41.89 6.55 9.11
C CYS A 291 43.01 5.59 9.51
N LEU A 292 42.80 4.79 10.57
CA LEU A 292 43.12 3.34 10.62
C LEU A 292 42.64 2.58 11.89
N THR A 293 41.85 3.16 12.80
CA THR A 293 41.27 2.39 13.92
C THR A 293 39.78 2.12 13.73
N LYS A 294 39.45 0.83 13.71
CA LYS A 294 38.17 0.22 13.29
C LYS A 294 36.98 0.44 14.26
N ASP A 295 37.11 1.20 15.34
CA ASP A 295 36.19 1.12 16.50
C ASP A 295 35.66 2.46 17.07
N GLN A 296 35.46 3.51 16.27
CA GLN A 296 34.83 4.76 16.78
C GLN A 296 33.42 5.04 16.23
N PRO A 297 32.51 5.62 17.07
CA PRO A 297 31.09 5.71 16.78
C PRO A 297 30.79 6.61 15.58
N ALA A 298 29.89 6.14 14.70
CA ALA A 298 29.51 6.82 13.46
C ALA A 298 28.82 8.20 13.65
N GLY A 299 28.55 8.62 14.89
CA GLY A 299 27.93 9.89 15.27
C GLY A 299 28.00 10.16 16.78
N THR A 300 27.62 11.35 17.20
CA THR A 300 27.57 11.80 18.60
C THR A 300 26.30 12.62 18.84
N GLN A 301 25.87 12.75 20.10
CA GLN A 301 24.72 13.60 20.45
C GLN A 301 24.94 15.06 20.01
N LYS A 302 26.15 15.59 20.22
CA LYS A 302 26.55 16.94 19.78
C LYS A 302 26.64 17.07 18.26
N GLY A 303 26.92 15.97 17.56
CA GLY A 303 26.86 15.91 16.11
C GLY A 303 25.43 16.05 15.58
N ASP A 304 24.47 15.37 16.21
CA ASP A 304 23.04 15.48 15.83
C ASP A 304 22.50 16.91 16.01
N ILE A 305 22.99 17.65 17.01
CA ILE A 305 22.62 19.05 17.26
C ILE A 305 23.07 19.96 16.10
N TYR A 306 24.28 19.75 15.58
CA TYR A 306 24.75 20.45 14.39
C TYR A 306 23.85 20.15 13.18
N SER A 307 23.55 18.87 12.97
CA SER A 307 22.66 18.42 11.89
C SER A 307 21.27 19.05 11.99
N PHE A 308 20.71 19.14 13.20
CA PHE A 308 19.45 19.82 13.45
C PHE A 308 19.52 21.31 13.10
N GLY A 309 20.63 21.99 13.39
CA GLY A 309 20.83 23.39 12.99
C GLY A 309 20.75 23.58 11.47
N ILE A 310 21.36 22.67 10.69
CA ILE A 310 21.26 22.70 9.23
C ILE A 310 19.82 22.47 8.76
N ILE A 311 19.10 21.51 9.35
CA ILE A 311 17.68 21.27 9.04
C ILE A 311 16.82 22.51 9.36
N LEU A 312 17.07 23.16 10.49
CA LEU A 312 16.32 24.36 10.90
C LEU A 312 16.57 25.53 9.95
N PHE A 313 17.80 25.68 9.44
CA PHE A 313 18.12 26.64 8.38
C PHE A 313 17.38 26.30 7.08
N GLU A 314 17.38 25.03 6.67
CA GLU A 314 16.72 24.57 5.45
C GLU A 314 15.18 24.75 5.52
N LEU A 315 14.56 24.51 6.68
CA LEU A 315 13.13 24.69 6.92
C LEU A 315 12.68 26.15 6.77
N HIS A 316 13.47 27.10 7.26
CA HIS A 316 13.15 28.53 7.18
C HIS A 316 13.59 29.17 5.85
N GLY A 317 14.67 28.66 5.25
CA GLY A 317 15.25 29.23 4.04
C GLY A 317 14.75 28.60 2.73
N ARG A 318 14.37 27.31 2.71
CA ARG A 318 14.03 26.54 1.49
C ARG A 318 15.05 26.57 0.34
N HIS A 319 16.32 26.87 0.64
CA HIS A 319 17.39 26.93 -0.36
C HIS A 319 18.43 25.80 -0.14
N GLY A 320 18.02 24.67 0.43
CA GLY A 320 18.92 23.58 0.80
C GLY A 320 19.83 23.88 2.01
N PRO A 321 20.76 22.97 2.37
CA PRO A 321 21.49 23.00 3.65
C PRO A 321 22.47 24.17 3.81
N PHE A 322 22.98 24.73 2.70
CA PHE A 322 23.89 25.88 2.71
C PHE A 322 23.34 27.08 1.92
N GLY A 323 22.11 27.01 1.38
CA GLY A 323 21.57 28.05 0.51
C GLY A 323 22.18 28.03 -0.90
N ASP A 324 21.70 28.91 -1.79
CA ASP A 324 22.28 29.10 -3.12
C ASP A 324 23.65 29.82 -3.06
N ILE A 325 24.71 29.08 -2.76
CA ILE A 325 26.09 29.55 -2.81
C ILE A 325 26.72 29.01 -4.10
N PRO A 326 27.57 29.76 -4.82
CA PRO A 326 28.19 29.32 -6.08
C PRO A 326 29.27 28.22 -5.92
N PHE A 327 29.19 27.36 -4.89
CA PHE A 327 30.14 26.28 -4.65
C PHE A 327 29.48 24.92 -4.82
N SER A 328 30.23 23.95 -5.35
CA SER A 328 29.77 22.57 -5.42
C SER A 328 29.69 21.93 -4.01
N PRO A 329 28.85 20.90 -3.77
CA PRO A 329 28.78 20.22 -2.48
C PRO A 329 30.14 19.71 -1.97
N THR A 330 31.02 19.30 -2.89
CA THR A 330 32.41 18.88 -2.60
C THR A 330 33.29 20.04 -2.14
N GLU A 331 33.17 21.21 -2.76
CA GLU A 331 33.92 22.41 -2.34
C GLU A 331 33.45 22.93 -0.99
N ILE A 332 32.13 22.93 -0.76
CA ILE A 332 31.52 23.28 0.53
C ILE A 332 32.08 22.36 1.61
N LEU A 333 32.07 21.05 1.36
CA LEU A 333 32.58 20.06 2.31
C LEU A 333 34.06 20.29 2.62
N ASN A 334 34.90 20.53 1.61
CA ASN A 334 36.32 20.83 1.80
C ASN A 334 36.54 22.09 2.65
N LYS A 335 35.73 23.14 2.46
CA LYS A 335 35.79 24.38 3.27
C LYS A 335 35.33 24.17 4.72
N VAL A 336 34.37 23.28 4.95
CA VAL A 336 33.91 22.93 6.31
C VAL A 336 34.97 22.08 7.04
N ILE A 337 35.60 21.14 6.32
CA ILE A 337 36.67 20.28 6.86
C ILE A 337 37.92 21.11 7.16
N HIS A 338 38.43 21.85 6.18
CA HIS A 338 39.64 22.65 6.28
C HIS A 338 39.29 24.09 6.66
N CYS A 339 39.03 24.30 7.95
CA CYS A 339 38.74 25.63 8.48
C CYS A 339 40.03 26.46 8.53
N SER A 340 40.13 27.49 7.67
CA SER A 340 41.30 28.39 7.60
C SER A 340 41.38 29.41 8.74
N ASN A 341 40.26 29.69 9.44
CA ASN A 341 40.23 30.52 10.65
C ASN A 341 39.18 29.98 11.64
N THR A 342 39.61 29.56 12.84
CA THR A 342 38.71 29.03 13.88
C THR A 342 37.76 30.08 14.45
N ALA A 343 38.06 31.37 14.31
CA ALA A 343 37.21 32.47 14.77
C ALA A 343 35.98 32.70 13.88
N THR A 344 36.05 32.35 12.59
CA THR A 344 34.95 32.51 11.62
C THR A 344 34.83 31.25 10.76
N PRO A 345 34.26 30.16 11.32
CA PRO A 345 34.15 28.91 10.57
C PRO A 345 33.13 29.06 9.44
N PHE A 346 33.36 28.34 8.33
CA PHE A 346 32.44 28.37 7.20
C PHE A 346 31.09 27.74 7.59
N ARG A 347 30.01 28.53 7.47
CA ARG A 347 28.63 28.19 7.88
C ARG A 347 27.60 28.73 6.88
N PRO A 348 26.35 28.24 6.89
CA PRO A 348 25.30 28.75 6.03
C PRO A 348 25.06 30.26 6.22
N PRO A 349 24.80 31.02 5.14
CA PRO A 349 24.66 32.47 5.18
C PRO A 349 23.34 32.88 5.84
N MET A 350 23.42 33.63 6.93
CA MET A 350 22.23 34.08 7.69
C MET A 350 21.44 35.19 6.98
N ASP A 351 22.04 35.86 5.99
CA ASP A 351 21.40 36.94 5.25
C ASP A 351 20.17 36.46 4.45
N LYS A 352 20.09 35.15 4.17
CA LYS A 352 18.96 34.53 3.48
C LYS A 352 17.76 34.22 4.37
N LEU A 353 17.81 34.57 5.66
CA LEU A 353 16.78 34.29 6.67
C LEU A 353 15.97 35.54 7.05
N GLU A 354 15.70 36.43 6.09
CA GLU A 354 15.05 37.74 6.30
C GLU A 354 13.71 37.65 7.04
N ASN A 355 12.94 36.57 6.85
CA ASN A 355 11.61 36.36 7.47
C ASN A 355 11.62 35.56 8.79
N SER A 356 12.79 35.23 9.34
CA SER A 356 12.90 34.43 10.56
C SER A 356 13.09 35.28 11.82
N PHE A 357 12.52 34.84 12.94
CA PHE A 357 12.63 35.51 14.23
C PHE A 357 14.07 35.47 14.77
N ASP A 358 14.49 36.52 15.49
CA ASP A 358 15.86 36.62 16.03
C ASP A 358 16.25 35.47 16.96
N PHE A 359 15.30 34.96 17.77
CA PHE A 359 15.56 33.82 18.64
C PHE A 359 15.87 32.52 17.87
N VAL A 360 15.41 32.39 16.62
CA VAL A 360 15.74 31.25 15.75
C VAL A 360 17.18 31.40 15.24
N LYS A 361 17.57 32.62 14.83
CA LYS A 361 18.94 32.93 14.38
C LYS A 361 19.96 32.69 15.48
N ASP A 362 19.65 33.09 16.71
CA ASP A 362 20.53 32.85 17.85
C ASP A 362 20.65 31.36 18.19
N CYS A 363 19.55 30.61 18.12
CA CYS A 363 19.58 29.16 18.29
C CYS A 363 20.43 28.47 17.21
N LEU A 364 20.37 28.93 15.94
CA LEU A 364 21.18 28.41 14.85
C LEU A 364 22.68 28.63 15.10
N LYS A 365 23.08 29.84 15.52
CA LYS A 365 24.48 30.16 15.86
C LYS A 365 25.05 29.21 16.91
N GLU A 366 24.28 28.97 17.96
CA GLU A 366 24.69 28.06 19.04
C GLU A 366 24.78 26.60 18.59
N CYS A 367 23.87 26.13 17.72
CA CYS A 367 23.92 24.77 17.17
C CYS A 367 25.14 24.55 16.27
N TRP A 368 25.67 25.63 15.68
CA TRP A 368 26.79 25.61 14.74
C TRP A 368 28.15 25.94 15.34
N MET A 369 28.24 26.03 16.66
CA MET A 369 29.52 26.22 17.36
C MET A 369 30.54 25.17 16.93
N GLU A 370 31.77 25.62 16.71
CA GLU A 370 32.88 24.78 16.24
C GLU A 370 33.24 23.71 17.28
N CYS A 371 33.30 24.10 18.55
CA CYS A 371 33.50 23.21 19.67
C CYS A 371 32.18 22.46 19.99
N PRO A 372 32.19 21.10 20.05
CA PRO A 372 30.98 20.32 20.33
C PRO A 372 30.36 20.56 21.72
N GLU A 373 31.19 20.88 22.73
CA GLU A 373 30.73 21.08 24.11
C GLU A 373 29.93 22.38 24.28
N ASP A 374 30.23 23.40 23.47
CA ASP A 374 29.54 24.69 23.50
C ASP A 374 28.12 24.61 22.88
N ARG A 375 27.81 23.51 22.17
CA ARG A 375 26.49 23.31 21.57
C ARG A 375 25.46 22.96 22.64
N PRO A 376 24.26 23.57 22.62
CA PRO A 376 23.19 23.27 23.58
C PRO A 376 22.65 21.86 23.41
N ASP A 377 22.00 21.31 24.43
CA ASP A 377 21.26 20.04 24.31
C ASP A 377 19.85 20.26 23.71
N PHE A 378 19.22 19.19 23.20
CA PHE A 378 17.88 19.30 22.62
C PHE A 378 16.82 19.79 23.62
N LYS A 379 17.00 19.55 24.93
CA LYS A 379 16.11 20.05 26.00
C LYS A 379 16.22 21.57 26.12
N SER A 380 17.42 22.13 26.06
CA SER A 380 17.65 23.59 26.02
C SER A 380 17.12 24.22 24.73
N ILE A 381 17.38 23.60 23.57
CA ILE A 381 16.86 24.06 22.27
C ILE A 381 15.33 24.14 22.29
N ARG A 382 14.65 23.11 22.83
CA ARG A 382 13.18 23.11 22.99
C ARG A 382 12.66 24.27 23.82
N THR A 383 13.43 24.71 24.82
CA THR A 383 13.10 25.84 25.69
C THR A 383 13.29 27.16 24.95
N LYS A 384 14.40 27.30 24.20
CA LYS A 384 14.70 28.49 23.37
C LYS A 384 13.71 28.68 22.22
N LEU A 385 13.26 27.59 21.59
CA LEU A 385 12.26 27.61 20.51
C LEU A 385 10.81 27.56 21.02
N ARG A 386 10.58 27.66 22.34
CA ARG A 386 9.22 27.74 22.90
C ARG A 386 8.41 28.95 22.40
N PRO A 387 8.97 30.15 22.19
CA PRO A 387 8.24 31.30 21.66
C PRO A 387 7.63 31.06 20.28
N LEU A 388 8.24 30.18 19.46
CA LEU A 388 7.68 29.77 18.17
C LEU A 388 6.28 29.15 18.29
N ARG A 389 5.93 28.63 19.48
CA ARG A 389 4.62 28.04 19.82
C ARG A 389 3.75 28.96 20.68
N LYS A 390 4.27 30.08 21.20
CA LYS A 390 3.50 30.99 22.07
C LYS A 390 2.48 31.76 21.21
N GLY A 391 1.20 31.44 21.38
CA GLY A 391 0.09 31.91 20.55
C GLY A 391 -0.79 30.76 20.06
N MET A 392 -0.25 29.53 20.05
CA MET A 392 -1.00 28.31 19.78
C MET A 392 -1.75 27.87 21.04
N LYS A 393 -3.07 28.07 21.08
CA LYS A 393 -3.91 27.33 22.03
C LYS A 393 -3.98 25.87 21.54
N PRO A 394 -3.92 24.85 22.44
CA PRO A 394 -4.08 23.44 22.05
C PRO A 394 -5.34 23.22 21.20
N ASN A 395 -6.41 23.96 21.49
CA ASN A 395 -7.65 23.95 20.72
C ASN A 395 -7.50 24.33 19.24
N ILE A 396 -6.48 25.09 18.82
CA ILE A 396 -6.30 25.45 17.40
C ILE A 396 -5.72 24.26 16.62
N PHE A 397 -4.84 23.47 17.25
CA PHE A 397 -4.31 22.25 16.65
C PHE A 397 -5.40 21.18 16.58
N ASP A 398 -6.19 21.01 17.64
CA ASP A 398 -7.35 20.11 17.65
C ASP A 398 -8.41 20.57 16.65
N ASN A 399 -8.62 21.89 16.49
CA ASN A 399 -9.57 22.42 15.51
C ASN A 399 -9.06 22.29 14.07
N MET A 400 -7.74 22.40 13.83
CA MET A 400 -7.15 22.15 12.51
C MET A 400 -7.13 20.65 12.18
N MET A 401 -6.87 19.79 13.17
CA MET A 401 -6.99 18.34 13.05
C MET A 401 -8.44 17.92 12.80
N ALA A 402 -9.39 18.45 13.58
CA ALA A 402 -10.82 18.19 13.39
C ALA A 402 -11.31 18.73 12.05
N MET A 403 -10.78 19.87 11.59
CA MET A 403 -11.08 20.43 10.28
C MET A 403 -10.51 19.54 9.17
N MET A 404 -9.27 19.05 9.29
CA MET A 404 -8.67 18.11 8.34
C MET A 404 -9.35 16.74 8.34
N GLU A 405 -9.76 16.23 9.50
CA GLU A 405 -10.54 14.99 9.64
C GLU A 405 -11.92 15.16 9.03
N LYS A 406 -12.58 16.30 9.25
CA LYS A 406 -13.85 16.63 8.60
C LYS A 406 -13.69 16.77 7.08
N TYR A 407 -12.60 17.37 6.61
CA TYR A 407 -12.32 17.44 5.17
C TYR A 407 -12.05 16.05 4.59
N ALA A 408 -11.29 15.20 5.27
CA ALA A 408 -11.00 13.83 4.83
C ALA A 408 -12.29 12.99 4.77
N ASN A 409 -13.11 13.02 5.83
CA ASN A 409 -14.38 12.29 5.89
C ASN A 409 -15.38 12.81 4.86
N ASN A 410 -15.46 14.13 4.66
CA ASN A 410 -16.29 14.71 3.61
C ASN A 410 -15.82 14.29 2.22
N LEU A 411 -14.51 14.18 2.01
CA LEU A 411 -13.95 13.70 0.74
C LEU A 411 -14.27 12.23 0.53
N GLU A 412 -14.19 11.41 1.59
CA GLU A 412 -14.54 9.98 1.55
C GLU A 412 -16.01 9.78 1.20
N VAL A 413 -16.93 10.50 1.87
CA VAL A 413 -18.37 10.48 1.54
C VAL A 413 -18.61 10.90 0.09
N LEU A 414 -17.94 11.94 -0.37
CA LEU A 414 -18.10 12.44 -1.73
C LEU A 414 -17.51 11.48 -2.78
N VAL A 415 -16.44 10.76 -2.44
CA VAL A 415 -15.90 9.66 -3.25
C VAL A 415 -16.90 8.52 -3.30
N ASP A 416 -17.45 8.09 -2.17
CA ASP A 416 -18.44 7.01 -2.09
C ASP A 416 -19.68 7.33 -2.95
N GLU A 417 -20.25 8.53 -2.78
CA GLU A 417 -21.37 9.01 -3.60
C GLU A 417 -21.05 8.98 -5.10
N ARG A 418 -19.84 9.39 -5.48
CA ARG A 418 -19.41 9.38 -6.90
C ARG A 418 -19.16 7.97 -7.40
N THR A 419 -18.65 7.06 -6.57
CA THR A 419 -18.46 5.66 -6.95
C THR A 419 -19.80 4.95 -7.12
N ASP A 420 -20.79 5.25 -6.28
CA ASP A 420 -22.15 4.73 -6.41
C ASP A 420 -22.81 5.23 -7.69
N GLN A 421 -22.69 6.52 -7.99
CA GLN A 421 -23.16 7.09 -9.26
C GLN A 421 -22.50 6.43 -10.48
N LEU A 422 -21.18 6.23 -10.43
CA LEU A 422 -20.44 5.57 -11.50
C LEU A 422 -20.89 4.11 -11.67
N GLN A 423 -21.13 3.40 -10.57
CA GLN A 423 -21.60 2.02 -10.59
C GLN A 423 -23.01 1.92 -11.17
N GLU A 424 -23.89 2.87 -10.85
CA GLU A 424 -25.24 2.94 -11.41
C GLU A 424 -25.21 3.23 -12.92
N GLU A 425 -24.41 4.20 -13.35
CA GLU A 425 -24.22 4.52 -14.77
C GLU A 425 -23.58 3.35 -15.54
N LYS A 426 -22.61 2.67 -14.94
CA LYS A 426 -22.03 1.45 -15.50
C LYS A 426 -23.10 0.36 -15.66
N LYS A 427 -23.96 0.16 -14.66
CA LYS A 427 -25.05 -0.84 -14.72
C LYS A 427 -26.05 -0.51 -15.84
N LYS A 428 -26.41 0.76 -16.03
CA LYS A 428 -27.26 1.21 -17.14
C LYS A 428 -26.58 0.95 -18.50
N THR A 429 -25.30 1.26 -18.61
CA THR A 429 -24.51 1.03 -19.84
C THR A 429 -24.38 -0.47 -20.15
N GLU A 430 -24.14 -1.31 -19.14
CA GLU A 430 -24.09 -2.76 -19.29
C GLU A 430 -25.45 -3.35 -19.70
N ALA A 431 -26.56 -2.87 -19.12
CA ALA A 431 -27.90 -3.29 -19.50
C ALA A 431 -28.19 -3.00 -20.99
N LEU A 432 -27.88 -1.78 -21.44
CA LEU A 432 -28.05 -1.39 -22.84
C LEU A 432 -27.18 -2.25 -23.78
N LEU A 433 -25.94 -2.57 -23.37
CA LEU A 433 -25.05 -3.42 -24.17
C LEU A 433 -25.62 -4.84 -24.33
N TYR A 434 -26.22 -5.40 -23.27
CA TYR A 434 -26.86 -6.72 -23.31
C TYR A 434 -28.18 -6.74 -24.08
N GLU A 435 -28.85 -5.58 -24.26
CA GLU A 435 -30.00 -5.45 -25.16
C GLU A 435 -29.58 -5.43 -26.63
N MET A 436 -28.39 -4.91 -26.94
CA MET A 436 -27.89 -4.79 -28.32
C MET A 436 -27.12 -6.02 -28.82
N LEU A 437 -26.48 -6.77 -27.91
CA LEU A 437 -25.60 -7.88 -28.24
C LEU A 437 -25.85 -9.07 -27.33
N PRO A 438 -25.63 -10.31 -27.80
CA PRO A 438 -25.74 -11.48 -26.94
C PRO A 438 -24.74 -11.43 -25.79
N LYS A 439 -25.16 -11.87 -24.58
CA LYS A 439 -24.33 -11.83 -23.35
C LYS A 439 -22.89 -12.34 -23.53
N PRO A 440 -22.65 -13.52 -24.15
CA PRO A 440 -21.28 -14.03 -24.31
C PRO A 440 -20.39 -13.11 -25.15
N VAL A 441 -20.97 -12.46 -26.17
CA VAL A 441 -20.28 -11.55 -27.09
C VAL A 441 -20.02 -10.20 -26.42
N ALA A 442 -21.02 -9.66 -25.71
CA ALA A 442 -20.91 -8.44 -24.93
C ALA A 442 -19.81 -8.54 -23.85
N ASP A 443 -19.72 -9.69 -23.15
CA ASP A 443 -18.70 -9.92 -22.13
C ASP A 443 -17.28 -10.01 -22.71
N GLN A 444 -17.11 -10.59 -23.90
CA GLN A 444 -15.82 -10.61 -24.59
C GLN A 444 -15.39 -9.20 -25.00
N LEU A 445 -16.31 -8.39 -25.54
CA LEU A 445 -16.05 -6.99 -25.87
C LEU A 445 -15.72 -6.16 -24.63
N LYS A 446 -16.42 -6.39 -23.52
CA LYS A 446 -16.15 -5.72 -22.23
C LYS A 446 -14.75 -6.00 -21.69
N ARG A 447 -14.19 -7.18 -21.99
CA ARG A 447 -12.82 -7.57 -21.62
C ARG A 447 -11.76 -7.01 -22.58
N GLY A 448 -12.16 -6.31 -23.65
CA GLY A 448 -11.26 -5.80 -24.68
C GLY A 448 -10.77 -6.87 -25.66
N ASN A 449 -11.38 -8.05 -25.64
CA ASN A 449 -11.03 -9.13 -26.56
C ASN A 449 -11.69 -8.92 -27.91
N LYS A 450 -10.99 -9.32 -28.98
CA LYS A 450 -11.58 -9.37 -30.33
C LYS A 450 -12.52 -10.56 -30.41
N VAL A 451 -13.77 -10.33 -30.82
CA VAL A 451 -14.74 -11.41 -31.08
C VAL A 451 -14.43 -11.99 -32.45
N GLU A 452 -13.97 -13.23 -32.48
CA GLU A 452 -13.74 -13.97 -33.73
C GLU A 452 -15.04 -14.58 -34.25
N ALA A 453 -15.10 -14.83 -35.55
CA ALA A 453 -16.25 -15.49 -36.15
C ALA A 453 -16.23 -16.99 -35.79
N GLU A 454 -17.37 -17.52 -35.34
CA GLU A 454 -17.54 -18.92 -34.95
C GLU A 454 -18.42 -19.66 -35.98
N GLY A 455 -18.03 -20.89 -36.32
CA GLY A 455 -18.84 -21.81 -37.11
C GLY A 455 -19.77 -22.65 -36.24
N PHE A 456 -21.02 -22.75 -36.66
CA PHE A 456 -22.06 -23.59 -36.05
C PHE A 456 -22.51 -24.63 -37.07
N ASP A 457 -22.41 -25.91 -36.71
CA ASP A 457 -22.66 -27.03 -37.62
C ASP A 457 -24.15 -27.17 -37.99
N CYS A 458 -25.05 -26.86 -37.05
CA CYS A 458 -26.47 -26.89 -37.27
C CYS A 458 -27.17 -25.86 -36.38
N VAL A 459 -27.93 -24.96 -37.01
CA VAL A 459 -28.83 -24.01 -36.35
C VAL A 459 -30.15 -24.00 -37.09
N THR A 460 -31.25 -23.61 -36.45
CA THR A 460 -32.53 -23.39 -37.13
C THR A 460 -32.82 -21.90 -37.22
N ILE A 461 -33.03 -21.42 -38.44
CA ILE A 461 -33.37 -20.02 -38.74
C ILE A 461 -34.85 -19.92 -39.07
N TYR A 462 -35.50 -18.93 -38.47
CA TYR A 462 -36.84 -18.46 -38.75
C TYR A 462 -36.77 -17.14 -39.52
N PHE A 463 -37.51 -17.09 -40.63
CA PHE A 463 -37.85 -15.85 -41.33
C PHE A 463 -39.36 -15.72 -41.39
N SER A 464 -39.86 -14.52 -41.11
CA SER A 464 -41.24 -14.18 -41.44
C SER A 464 -41.37 -12.89 -42.21
N ASP A 465 -42.33 -12.87 -43.12
CA ASP A 465 -42.69 -11.72 -43.96
C ASP A 465 -44.18 -11.39 -43.80
N ILE A 466 -44.54 -10.11 -43.97
CA ILE A 466 -45.92 -9.65 -43.87
C ILE A 466 -46.54 -9.64 -45.27
N VAL A 467 -47.52 -10.52 -45.48
CA VAL A 467 -48.09 -10.69 -46.81
C VAL A 467 -48.90 -9.45 -47.22
N GLY A 468 -48.42 -8.75 -48.25
CA GLY A 468 -49.06 -7.54 -48.78
C GLY A 468 -48.63 -6.25 -48.09
N PHE A 469 -47.54 -6.27 -47.31
CA PHE A 469 -47.00 -5.10 -46.64
C PHE A 469 -46.73 -3.92 -47.57
N THR A 470 -46.08 -4.14 -48.72
CA THR A 470 -45.76 -3.07 -49.67
C THR A 470 -47.00 -2.28 -50.13
N ALA A 471 -48.13 -2.97 -50.35
CA ALA A 471 -49.39 -2.32 -50.70
C ALA A 471 -49.99 -1.58 -49.49
N MET A 472 -49.94 -2.18 -48.30
CA MET A 472 -50.41 -1.54 -47.06
C MET A 472 -49.61 -0.28 -46.70
N SER A 473 -48.29 -0.30 -46.89
CA SER A 473 -47.40 0.82 -46.63
C SER A 473 -47.56 1.95 -47.64
N ALA A 474 -47.90 1.63 -48.90
CA ALA A 474 -48.13 2.64 -49.95
C ALA A 474 -49.39 3.48 -49.69
N GLU A 475 -50.39 2.90 -49.02
CA GLU A 475 -51.67 3.54 -48.73
C GLU A 475 -51.79 4.06 -47.27
N SER A 476 -50.71 3.98 -46.48
CA SER A 476 -50.68 4.41 -45.08
C SER A 476 -49.63 5.51 -44.89
N THR A 477 -49.84 6.39 -43.91
CA THR A 477 -48.82 7.40 -43.60
C THR A 477 -47.58 6.74 -42.98
N PRO A 478 -46.37 7.28 -43.18
CA PRO A 478 -45.15 6.72 -42.59
C PRO A 478 -45.25 6.53 -41.07
N LEU A 479 -45.87 7.48 -40.35
CA LEU A 479 -46.07 7.38 -38.90
C LEU A 479 -46.99 6.21 -38.51
N GLN A 480 -48.05 5.94 -39.28
CA GLN A 480 -48.94 4.80 -39.06
C GLN A 480 -48.24 3.46 -39.32
N VAL A 481 -47.37 3.39 -40.33
CA VAL A 481 -46.58 2.19 -40.64
C VAL A 481 -45.58 1.90 -39.52
N VAL A 482 -44.87 2.92 -39.03
CA VAL A 482 -43.92 2.77 -37.92
C VAL A 482 -44.64 2.30 -36.64
N ASN A 483 -45.76 2.92 -36.29
CA ASN A 483 -46.53 2.51 -35.11
C ASN A 483 -47.06 1.07 -35.23
N PHE A 484 -47.52 0.67 -36.41
CA PHE A 484 -47.96 -0.70 -36.68
C PHE A 484 -46.82 -1.71 -36.55
N LEU A 485 -45.66 -1.45 -37.14
CA LEU A 485 -44.49 -2.32 -37.01
C LEU A 485 -44.01 -2.41 -35.56
N ASN A 486 -44.01 -1.29 -34.83
CA ASN A 486 -43.64 -1.27 -33.42
C ASN A 486 -44.60 -2.10 -32.56
N ASP A 487 -45.92 -1.95 -32.75
CA ASP A 487 -46.93 -2.75 -32.05
C ASP A 487 -46.76 -4.25 -32.35
N LEU A 488 -46.50 -4.60 -33.61
CA LEU A 488 -46.32 -5.98 -34.05
C LEU A 488 -45.03 -6.59 -33.48
N TYR A 489 -43.90 -5.90 -33.59
CA TYR A 489 -42.62 -6.39 -33.08
C TYR A 489 -42.58 -6.43 -31.56
N THR A 490 -43.26 -5.51 -30.86
CA THR A 490 -43.42 -5.61 -29.39
C THR A 490 -44.17 -6.89 -29.00
N CYS A 491 -45.19 -7.28 -29.77
CA CYS A 491 -45.91 -8.53 -29.58
C CYS A 491 -45.02 -9.75 -29.87
N PHE A 492 -44.17 -9.70 -30.90
CA PHE A 492 -43.25 -10.81 -31.19
C PHE A 492 -42.15 -10.91 -30.14
N ASP A 493 -41.58 -9.78 -29.74
CA ASP A 493 -40.52 -9.71 -28.74
C ASP A 493 -40.97 -10.31 -27.40
N SER A 494 -42.21 -10.08 -26.96
CA SER A 494 -42.76 -10.69 -25.73
C SER A 494 -42.99 -12.21 -25.85
N ILE A 495 -43.23 -12.72 -27.06
CA ILE A 495 -43.41 -14.15 -27.30
C ILE A 495 -42.05 -14.85 -27.29
N ILE A 496 -41.04 -14.30 -27.97
CA ILE A 496 -39.73 -14.93 -28.12
C ILE A 496 -38.95 -15.00 -26.81
N GLU A 497 -39.21 -14.12 -25.84
CA GLU A 497 -38.61 -14.17 -24.50
C GLU A 497 -38.85 -15.50 -23.75
N ASN A 498 -39.88 -16.25 -24.14
CA ASN A 498 -40.22 -17.55 -23.53
C ASN A 498 -39.52 -18.75 -24.19
N TYR A 499 -38.71 -18.53 -25.23
CA TYR A 499 -38.06 -19.58 -26.01
C TYR A 499 -36.55 -19.35 -26.08
N ASP A 500 -35.77 -20.42 -26.30
CA ASP A 500 -34.31 -20.30 -26.47
C ASP A 500 -33.97 -19.85 -27.90
N VAL A 501 -34.18 -18.57 -28.16
CA VAL A 501 -34.01 -17.95 -29.47
C VAL A 501 -33.33 -16.59 -29.38
N TYR A 502 -32.56 -16.25 -30.41
CA TYR A 502 -31.87 -14.98 -30.54
C TYR A 502 -32.43 -14.18 -31.72
N LYS A 503 -32.76 -12.90 -31.47
CA LYS A 503 -33.20 -11.92 -32.48
C LYS A 503 -31.98 -11.33 -33.18
N VAL A 504 -31.89 -11.48 -34.50
CA VAL A 504 -30.73 -11.05 -35.28
C VAL A 504 -30.90 -9.58 -35.70
N GLU A 505 -31.52 -9.35 -36.86
CA GLU A 505 -31.85 -8.03 -37.38
C GLU A 505 -33.16 -8.14 -38.17
N THR A 506 -33.94 -7.08 -38.17
CA THR A 506 -35.13 -6.97 -39.04
C THR A 506 -34.72 -6.32 -40.36
N ILE A 507 -35.06 -6.95 -41.48
CA ILE A 507 -34.79 -6.42 -42.83
C ILE A 507 -36.13 -5.98 -43.43
N GLY A 508 -36.43 -4.68 -43.35
CA GLY A 508 -37.74 -4.16 -43.79
C GLY A 508 -38.88 -4.67 -42.90
N ASP A 509 -39.83 -5.37 -43.52
CA ASP A 509 -40.95 -6.07 -42.88
C ASP A 509 -40.64 -7.52 -42.48
N ALA A 510 -39.42 -7.99 -42.75
CA ALA A 510 -39.00 -9.33 -42.38
C ALA A 510 -38.46 -9.39 -40.94
N TYR A 511 -38.96 -10.36 -40.17
CA TYR A 511 -38.51 -10.67 -38.82
C TYR A 511 -37.65 -11.95 -38.82
N MET A 512 -36.41 -11.84 -38.36
CA MET A 512 -35.43 -12.93 -38.37
C MET A 512 -35.04 -13.35 -36.96
N VAL A 513 -35.19 -14.64 -36.68
CA VAL A 513 -34.88 -15.25 -35.38
C VAL A 513 -34.11 -16.55 -35.61
N VAL A 514 -33.21 -16.91 -34.71
CA VAL A 514 -32.41 -18.13 -34.82
C VAL A 514 -32.31 -18.83 -33.46
N SER A 515 -32.23 -20.15 -33.47
CA SER A 515 -31.94 -20.96 -32.30
C SER A 515 -30.73 -21.86 -32.55
N GLY A 516 -30.01 -22.23 -31.48
CA GLY A 516 -28.72 -22.93 -31.55
C GLY A 516 -27.50 -22.01 -31.64
N LEU A 517 -27.71 -20.70 -31.49
CA LEU A 517 -26.65 -19.69 -31.38
C LEU A 517 -27.12 -18.50 -30.51
N PRO A 518 -26.21 -17.73 -29.88
CA PRO A 518 -24.75 -17.93 -29.84
C PRO A 518 -24.32 -19.09 -28.94
N ILE A 519 -25.23 -19.60 -28.11
CA ILE A 519 -25.02 -20.80 -27.29
C ILE A 519 -25.63 -21.98 -28.03
N LYS A 520 -24.86 -23.06 -28.17
CA LYS A 520 -25.32 -24.29 -28.83
C LYS A 520 -26.32 -25.02 -27.92
N ASN A 521 -27.46 -25.43 -28.46
CA ASN A 521 -28.52 -26.15 -27.74
C ASN A 521 -28.81 -27.54 -28.36
N ASP A 522 -27.76 -28.15 -28.90
CA ASP A 522 -27.75 -29.50 -29.51
C ASP A 522 -28.84 -29.71 -30.57
N HIS A 523 -29.88 -30.48 -30.26
CA HIS A 523 -30.97 -30.82 -31.20
C HIS A 523 -32.27 -30.07 -30.88
N GLN A 524 -32.26 -29.16 -29.89
CA GLN A 524 -33.45 -28.44 -29.44
C GLN A 524 -33.77 -27.24 -30.34
N HIS A 525 -32.78 -26.69 -31.07
CA HIS A 525 -32.96 -25.53 -31.93
C HIS A 525 -34.19 -25.59 -32.86
N ALA A 526 -34.45 -26.76 -33.45
CA ALA A 526 -35.56 -26.94 -34.37
C ALA A 526 -36.91 -26.95 -33.65
N ALA A 527 -36.97 -27.55 -32.46
CA ALA A 527 -38.18 -27.63 -31.65
C ALA A 527 -38.57 -26.27 -31.07
N GLU A 528 -37.59 -25.51 -30.59
CA GLU A 528 -37.77 -24.14 -30.09
C GLU A 528 -38.37 -23.23 -31.17
N ILE A 529 -37.75 -23.21 -32.36
CA ILE A 529 -38.23 -22.39 -33.48
C ILE A 529 -39.60 -22.87 -33.98
N ALA A 530 -39.85 -24.17 -34.09
CA ALA A 530 -41.14 -24.68 -34.54
C ALA A 530 -42.28 -24.31 -33.56
N THR A 531 -42.03 -24.42 -32.26
CA THR A 531 -43.03 -24.09 -31.22
C THR A 531 -43.27 -22.59 -31.15
N MET A 532 -42.21 -21.78 -31.15
CA MET A 532 -42.28 -20.32 -31.25
C MET A 532 -43.08 -19.89 -32.49
N SER A 533 -42.83 -20.50 -33.65
CA SER A 533 -43.52 -20.17 -34.91
C SER A 533 -45.02 -20.40 -34.80
N LEU A 534 -45.45 -21.52 -34.20
CA LEU A 534 -46.86 -21.81 -33.97
C LEU A 534 -47.51 -20.82 -33.00
N HIS A 535 -46.79 -20.40 -31.96
CA HIS A 535 -47.26 -19.43 -30.98
C HIS A 535 -47.44 -18.02 -31.60
N LEU A 536 -46.47 -17.56 -32.39
CA LEU A 536 -46.56 -16.30 -33.15
C LEU A 536 -47.78 -16.32 -34.08
N LEU A 537 -48.01 -17.43 -34.78
CA LEU A 537 -49.15 -17.60 -35.68
C LEU A 537 -50.51 -17.61 -34.98
N SER A 538 -50.60 -18.09 -33.74
CA SER A 538 -51.84 -17.99 -32.96
C SER A 538 -52.12 -16.56 -32.55
N GLU A 539 -51.10 -15.82 -32.10
CA GLU A 539 -51.28 -14.47 -31.58
C GLU A 539 -51.61 -13.45 -32.68
N VAL A 540 -50.99 -13.61 -33.85
CA VAL A 540 -51.23 -12.75 -35.02
C VAL A 540 -52.68 -12.82 -35.51
N LYS A 541 -53.41 -13.91 -35.26
CA LYS A 541 -54.84 -14.00 -35.60
C LYS A 541 -55.71 -13.05 -34.79
N ASN A 542 -55.28 -12.73 -33.57
CA ASN A 542 -55.95 -11.82 -32.66
C ASN A 542 -55.44 -10.37 -32.78
N PHE A 543 -54.31 -10.18 -33.47
CA PHE A 543 -53.72 -8.86 -33.68
C PHE A 543 -54.54 -8.00 -34.66
N THR A 544 -54.94 -6.81 -34.22
CA THR A 544 -55.72 -5.86 -35.03
C THR A 544 -54.91 -4.62 -35.37
N ILE A 545 -54.91 -4.23 -36.65
CA ILE A 545 -54.22 -3.02 -37.11
C ILE A 545 -55.05 -1.79 -36.74
N LYS A 546 -54.54 -0.95 -35.81
CA LYS A 546 -55.27 0.21 -35.27
C LYS A 546 -55.84 1.17 -36.34
N HIS A 547 -55.08 1.42 -37.41
CA HIS A 547 -55.48 2.31 -38.50
C HIS A 547 -56.29 1.59 -39.60
N ARG A 548 -56.42 0.25 -39.53
CA ARG A 548 -57.16 -0.61 -40.50
C ARG A 548 -57.81 -1.82 -39.81
N PRO A 549 -58.81 -1.61 -38.93
CA PRO A 549 -59.37 -2.68 -38.08
C PRO A 549 -60.09 -3.80 -38.85
N GLY A 550 -60.48 -3.57 -40.11
CA GLY A 550 -61.13 -4.57 -40.97
C GLY A 550 -60.16 -5.51 -41.70
N GLN A 551 -58.85 -5.24 -41.68
CA GLN A 551 -57.85 -6.02 -42.40
C GLN A 551 -57.13 -6.98 -41.45
N ARG A 552 -57.13 -8.28 -41.79
CA ARG A 552 -56.42 -9.30 -41.01
C ARG A 552 -54.96 -9.38 -41.43
N LEU A 553 -54.06 -9.39 -40.45
CA LEU A 553 -52.64 -9.59 -40.68
C LEU A 553 -52.39 -11.05 -41.08
N MET A 554 -51.58 -11.25 -42.12
CA MET A 554 -51.16 -12.57 -42.58
C MET A 554 -49.64 -12.61 -42.61
N LEU A 555 -49.07 -13.56 -41.88
CA LEU A 555 -47.65 -13.85 -41.92
C LEU A 555 -47.35 -14.99 -42.87
N ARG A 556 -46.23 -14.87 -43.58
CA ARG A 556 -45.56 -15.98 -44.22
C ARG A 556 -44.34 -16.35 -43.39
N ILE A 557 -44.07 -17.65 -43.24
CA ILE A 557 -42.98 -18.16 -42.41
C ILE A 557 -42.15 -19.15 -43.23
N GLY A 558 -40.84 -18.96 -43.21
CA GLY A 558 -39.84 -19.90 -43.71
C GLY A 558 -38.93 -20.36 -42.57
N ILE A 559 -38.73 -21.67 -42.46
CA ILE A 559 -37.85 -22.27 -41.45
C ILE A 559 -36.88 -23.21 -42.12
N HIS A 560 -35.58 -23.06 -41.86
CA HIS A 560 -34.57 -23.96 -42.38
C HIS A 560 -33.50 -24.25 -41.33
N SER A 561 -32.97 -25.47 -41.35
CA SER A 561 -31.87 -25.88 -40.47
C SER A 561 -30.64 -26.25 -41.27
N GLY A 562 -29.48 -25.79 -40.82
CA GLY A 562 -28.20 -26.04 -41.49
C GLY A 562 -27.04 -25.27 -40.87
N PRO A 563 -25.81 -25.43 -41.41
CA PRO A 563 -24.62 -24.78 -40.88
C PRO A 563 -24.58 -23.28 -41.16
N VAL A 564 -24.03 -22.50 -40.23
CA VAL A 564 -23.80 -21.06 -40.38
C VAL A 564 -22.48 -20.62 -39.74
N CYS A 565 -21.95 -19.49 -40.19
CA CYS A 565 -20.87 -18.78 -39.53
C CYS A 565 -21.44 -17.49 -38.92
N ALA A 566 -21.19 -17.22 -37.64
CA ALA A 566 -21.69 -16.04 -36.96
C ALA A 566 -20.55 -15.22 -36.35
N GLY A 567 -20.65 -13.90 -36.37
CA GLY A 567 -19.61 -13.01 -35.86
C GLY A 567 -20.03 -11.55 -35.75
N VAL A 568 -19.22 -10.75 -35.06
CA VAL A 568 -19.49 -9.31 -34.90
C VAL A 568 -18.89 -8.53 -36.06
N VAL A 569 -19.72 -7.72 -36.72
CA VAL A 569 -19.31 -6.84 -37.81
C VAL A 569 -19.41 -5.38 -37.39
N GLY A 570 -18.38 -4.59 -37.71
CA GLY A 570 -18.34 -3.15 -37.46
C GLY A 570 -17.67 -2.76 -36.14
N LEU A 571 -16.93 -1.64 -36.16
CA LEU A 571 -16.23 -1.12 -34.97
C LEU A 571 -17.03 -0.04 -34.22
N LYS A 572 -17.78 0.81 -34.94
CA LYS A 572 -18.60 1.88 -34.33
C LYS A 572 -20.01 1.43 -33.94
N MET A 573 -20.59 0.49 -34.65
CA MET A 573 -21.91 -0.09 -34.40
C MET A 573 -21.78 -1.62 -34.55
N PRO A 574 -21.28 -2.32 -33.52
CA PRO A 574 -21.09 -3.76 -33.58
C PRO A 574 -22.44 -4.47 -33.71
N ARG A 575 -22.56 -5.35 -34.70
CA ARG A 575 -23.76 -6.17 -34.94
C ARG A 575 -23.37 -7.62 -35.01
N TYR A 576 -24.13 -8.50 -34.35
CA TYR A 576 -23.92 -9.93 -34.43
C TYR A 576 -24.65 -10.49 -35.66
N CYS A 577 -23.90 -10.77 -36.72
CA CYS A 577 -24.44 -11.16 -38.02
C CYS A 577 -24.20 -12.64 -38.30
N LEU A 578 -25.12 -13.26 -39.05
CA LEU A 578 -25.02 -14.63 -39.53
C LEU A 578 -24.70 -14.65 -41.03
N PHE A 579 -23.83 -15.57 -41.44
CA PHE A 579 -23.41 -15.79 -42.81
C PHE A 579 -23.52 -17.28 -43.17
N GLY A 580 -24.05 -17.58 -44.37
CA GLY A 580 -24.09 -18.94 -44.90
C GLY A 580 -25.28 -19.20 -45.80
N ASP A 581 -25.21 -20.29 -46.56
CA ASP A 581 -26.27 -20.72 -47.48
C ASP A 581 -27.58 -21.05 -46.76
N THR A 582 -27.50 -21.42 -45.48
CA THR A 582 -28.68 -21.68 -44.63
C THR A 582 -29.55 -20.44 -44.47
N VAL A 583 -28.96 -19.24 -44.33
CA VAL A 583 -29.69 -17.97 -44.24
C VAL A 583 -30.45 -17.70 -45.55
N ASN A 584 -29.76 -17.84 -46.68
CA ASN A 584 -30.34 -17.66 -48.02
C ASN A 584 -31.45 -18.66 -48.31
N THR A 585 -31.28 -19.91 -47.86
CA THR A 585 -32.28 -20.97 -48.03
C THR A 585 -33.51 -20.72 -47.17
N ALA A 586 -33.35 -20.28 -45.92
CA ALA A 586 -34.47 -19.90 -45.05
C ALA A 586 -35.29 -18.74 -45.63
N SER A 587 -34.62 -17.71 -46.15
CA SER A 587 -35.27 -16.60 -46.86
C SER A 587 -35.98 -17.06 -48.15
N ARG A 588 -35.40 -17.99 -48.91
CA ARG A 588 -36.08 -18.62 -50.06
C ARG A 588 -37.30 -19.44 -49.67
N MET A 589 -37.23 -20.15 -48.54
CA MET A 589 -38.35 -20.94 -48.02
C MET A 589 -39.52 -20.06 -47.58
N GLU A 590 -39.23 -18.87 -47.04
CA GLU A 590 -40.25 -17.84 -46.80
C GLU A 590 -40.84 -17.40 -48.15
N SER A 591 -40.05 -16.83 -49.06
CA SER A 591 -40.55 -16.25 -50.32
C SER A 591 -41.31 -17.24 -51.22
N THR A 592 -40.93 -18.52 -51.26
CA THR A 592 -41.60 -19.57 -52.04
C THR A 592 -42.84 -20.18 -51.37
N GLY A 593 -43.18 -19.78 -50.14
CA GLY A 593 -44.40 -20.21 -49.45
C GLY A 593 -45.66 -19.82 -50.22
N GLN A 594 -46.41 -20.81 -50.72
CA GLN A 594 -47.58 -20.55 -51.55
C GLN A 594 -48.70 -19.82 -50.79
N ARG A 595 -49.17 -18.71 -51.38
CA ARG A 595 -50.43 -18.05 -51.02
C ARG A 595 -51.58 -18.74 -51.76
N ARG A 596 -52.34 -19.61 -51.08
CA ARG A 596 -53.58 -20.15 -51.67
C ARG A 596 -54.76 -19.20 -51.45
N THR A 597 -55.23 -18.56 -52.51
CA THR A 597 -56.48 -17.80 -52.54
C THR A 597 -57.64 -18.64 -53.10
N ASN A 598 -58.70 -18.73 -52.29
CA ASN A 598 -60.13 -18.96 -52.56
C ASN A 598 -60.61 -20.25 -53.27
N GLY A 599 -61.47 -21.00 -52.54
CA GLY A 599 -62.34 -22.07 -53.07
C GLY A 599 -62.99 -22.91 -51.97
N THR A 600 -64.14 -22.45 -51.46
CA THR A 600 -65.26 -23.28 -50.94
C THR A 600 -64.96 -24.49 -50.04
N SER A 601 -64.20 -24.30 -48.96
CA SER A 601 -64.36 -25.14 -47.76
C SER A 601 -63.72 -24.48 -46.54
N ARG A 602 -64.51 -24.29 -45.49
CA ARG A 602 -64.05 -23.90 -44.15
C ARG A 602 -63.06 -24.96 -43.65
N LYS A 603 -61.76 -24.62 -43.67
CA LYS A 603 -60.62 -25.15 -42.88
C LYS A 603 -59.39 -25.35 -43.78
N LYS A 604 -58.44 -24.41 -43.71
CA LYS A 604 -56.98 -24.57 -43.78
C LYS A 604 -56.36 -23.26 -44.28
N LEU A 605 -55.61 -22.59 -43.43
CA LEU A 605 -54.74 -21.50 -43.83
C LEU A 605 -53.50 -21.61 -42.94
N LEU A 606 -52.42 -22.15 -43.51
CA LEU A 606 -51.03 -22.12 -43.02
C LEU A 606 -50.18 -23.03 -43.91
N THR A 607 -49.27 -22.45 -44.69
CA THR A 607 -48.21 -23.21 -45.35
C THR A 607 -46.94 -22.96 -44.55
N ILE A 608 -46.62 -23.87 -43.62
CA ILE A 608 -45.28 -23.91 -43.03
C ILE A 608 -44.47 -24.84 -43.94
N SER A 609 -43.55 -24.27 -44.72
CA SER A 609 -42.61 -25.07 -45.51
C SER A 609 -41.50 -25.54 -44.57
N PHE A 610 -41.37 -26.85 -44.38
CA PHE A 610 -40.27 -27.45 -43.63
C PHE A 610 -39.32 -28.17 -44.60
N SER A 611 -38.02 -28.01 -44.39
CA SER A 611 -36.97 -28.76 -45.07
C SER A 611 -35.93 -29.15 -44.04
N PHE A 612 -35.95 -30.42 -43.64
CA PHE A 612 -34.97 -31.04 -42.77
C PHE A 612 -33.96 -31.77 -43.65
N LYS A 613 -32.72 -31.29 -43.71
CA LYS A 613 -31.62 -32.04 -44.30
C LYS A 613 -31.02 -32.90 -43.19
N ASN A 614 -31.38 -34.18 -43.13
CA ASN A 614 -30.67 -35.13 -42.27
C ASN A 614 -29.27 -35.34 -42.84
N SER A 615 -28.26 -34.71 -42.25
CA SER A 615 -26.87 -35.16 -42.37
C SER A 615 -26.68 -36.31 -41.38
N LEU A 616 -26.72 -37.54 -41.91
CA LEU A 616 -26.07 -38.70 -41.30
C LEU A 616 -24.55 -38.56 -41.40
#